data_AF-A0A7X3WS57-F1
#
_entry.id   AF-A0A7X3WS57-F1
#
_cell.length_a   1.000
_cell.length_b   1.000
_cell.length_c   1.000
_cell.angle_alpha   90.00
_cell.angle_beta   90.00
_cell.angle_gamma   90.00
#
_symmetry.space_group_name_H-M   'P 1'
#
loop_
_entity.id
_entity.type
_entity.pdbx_description
1 polymer ?
#
loop_
_entity_poly.entity_id
_entity_poly.type
_entity_poly.pdbx_seq_one_letter_code
_entity_poly.pdbx_strand_id
1 'polypeptide(L)' 'MDTYKNGINIPYAPTDAADLYPETDGKPMAASDLHLEILIWLLQTLKAHFAHRTEVYVSGDILTYYTQGNPR' A
#
# COMPACT_ATOMS: atom_id res chain seq x y z
N MET A 1 -19.91 19.26 5.94
CA MET A 1 -18.49 19.66 6.05
C MET A 1 -18.12 19.24 7.45
N ASP A 2 -17.80 17.96 7.61
CA ASP A 2 -17.88 17.33 8.92
C ASP A 2 -16.48 17.16 9.47
N THR A 3 -16.21 17.92 10.53
CA THR A 3 -14.90 18.07 11.15
C THR A 3 -14.58 16.84 12.00
N TYR A 4 -13.60 16.05 11.57
CA TYR A 4 -13.02 14.99 12.39
C TYR A 4 -12.15 15.61 13.50
N LYS A 5 -12.64 15.56 14.75
CA LYS A 5 -11.96 16.05 15.95
C LYS A 5 -11.04 14.99 16.56
N ASN A 6 -9.90 14.70 15.93
CA ASN A 6 -8.77 14.02 16.59
C ASN A 6 -7.46 14.62 16.05
N GLY A 7 -6.94 15.61 16.77
CA GLY A 7 -5.81 16.47 16.38
C GLY A 7 -4.43 15.84 16.53
N ILE A 8 -4.24 14.61 16.05
CA ILE A 8 -2.89 14.07 15.88
C ILE A 8 -2.40 14.53 14.50
N ASN A 9 -1.57 15.56 14.49
CA ASN A 9 -0.81 15.93 13.30
C ASN A 9 0.29 14.86 13.13
N ILE A 10 0.04 13.90 12.24
CA ILE A 10 1.04 12.92 11.82
C ILE A 10 1.90 13.65 10.79
N PRO A 11 3.18 13.98 11.07
CA PRO A 11 4.01 14.66 10.10
C PRO A 11 4.11 13.79 8.84
N TYR A 12 3.79 14.37 7.69
CA TYR A 12 3.99 13.70 6.41
C TYR A 12 5.48 13.41 6.23
N ALA A 13 5.81 12.28 5.60
CA ALA A 13 7.20 11.89 5.36
C ALA A 13 7.93 13.04 4.61
N PRO A 14 9.16 13.40 5.01
CA PRO A 14 9.90 14.49 4.37
C PRO A 14 9.98 14.25 2.86
N THR A 15 9.54 15.23 2.05
CA THR A 15 9.41 15.15 0.59
C THR A 15 10.53 15.88 -0.17
N ASP A 16 11.51 16.41 0.56
CA ASP A 16 12.51 17.33 0.00
C ASP A 16 13.85 16.68 -0.39
N ALA A 17 13.98 15.35 -0.31
CA ALA A 17 15.09 14.63 -0.93
C ALA A 17 14.72 14.33 -2.40
N ALA A 18 15.61 14.62 -3.36
CA ALA A 18 15.32 14.56 -4.80
C ALA A 18 14.93 13.17 -5.37
N ASP A 19 14.86 12.13 -4.52
CA ASP A 19 14.50 10.74 -4.85
C ASP A 19 13.16 10.30 -4.20
N LEU A 20 12.12 11.16 -4.16
CA LEU A 20 10.86 10.79 -3.52
C LEU A 20 9.84 10.14 -4.45
N TYR A 21 9.56 8.88 -4.12
CA TYR A 21 8.56 8.03 -4.74
C TYR A 21 7.34 7.78 -3.85
N PRO A 22 6.39 8.73 -3.87
CA PRO A 22 4.99 8.39 -3.74
C PRO A 22 4.12 9.28 -4.65
N GLU A 23 3.58 8.74 -5.75
CA GLU A 23 2.55 9.43 -6.54
C GLU A 23 1.18 9.30 -5.84
N THR A 24 0.91 10.18 -4.88
CA THR A 24 -0.42 10.32 -4.29
C THR A 24 -0.91 11.75 -4.48
N ASP A 25 -2.22 11.93 -4.62
CA ASP A 25 -2.91 13.23 -4.68
C ASP A 25 -2.86 14.02 -3.36
N GLY A 26 -1.91 13.69 -2.47
CA GLY A 26 -1.75 14.22 -1.12
C GLY A 26 -2.76 13.65 -0.11
N LYS A 27 -3.65 12.75 -0.52
CA LYS A 27 -4.65 12.14 0.37
C LYS A 27 -4.13 10.83 0.98
N PRO A 28 -4.59 10.48 2.20
CA PRO A 28 -4.29 9.18 2.78
C PRO A 28 -4.76 8.07 1.83
N MET A 29 -3.89 7.09 1.59
CA MET A 29 -4.22 5.88 0.84
C MET A 29 -5.33 5.15 1.57
N ALA A 30 -6.56 5.28 1.07
CA ALA A 30 -7.75 4.83 1.78
C ALA A 30 -8.06 3.36 1.44
N ALA A 31 -7.35 2.44 2.08
CA ALA A 31 -7.88 1.10 2.27
C ALA A 31 -8.92 1.18 3.40
N SER A 32 -10.18 0.86 3.12
CA SER A 32 -11.21 0.72 4.17
C SER A 32 -11.01 -0.58 4.93
N ASP A 33 -11.62 -0.71 6.11
CA ASP A 33 -11.59 -1.96 6.90
C ASP A 33 -12.07 -3.17 6.08
N LEU A 34 -13.13 -2.99 5.29
CA LEU A 34 -13.61 -4.02 4.36
C LEU A 34 -12.55 -4.38 3.31
N HIS A 35 -11.84 -3.39 2.78
CA HIS A 35 -10.75 -3.62 1.82
C HIS A 35 -9.63 -4.44 2.45
N LEU A 36 -9.28 -4.14 3.70
CA LEU A 36 -8.27 -4.87 4.46
C LEU A 36 -8.68 -6.33 4.70
N GLU A 37 -9.93 -6.58 5.11
CA GLU A 37 -10.46 -7.93 5.30
C GLU A 37 -10.39 -8.76 4.00
N ILE A 38 -10.79 -8.17 2.88
CA ILE A 38 -10.73 -8.81 1.57
C ILE A 38 -9.28 -9.12 1.18
N LEU A 39 -8.35 -8.17 1.37
CA LEU A 39 -6.93 -8.37 1.06
C LEU A 39 -6.33 -9.51 1.89
N ILE A 40 -6.64 -9.58 3.19
CA ILE A 40 -6.17 -10.66 4.07
C ILE A 40 -6.71 -12.00 3.58
N TRP A 41 -8.02 -12.08 3.32
CA TRP A 41 -8.66 -13.31 2.88
C TRP A 41 -8.09 -13.80 1.55
N LEU A 42 -7.92 -12.89 0.58
CA LEU A 42 -7.33 -13.21 -0.72
C LEU A 42 -5.88 -13.68 -0.58
N LEU A 43 -5.07 -12.97 0.20
CA LEU A 43 -3.66 -13.32 0.42
C LEU A 43 -3.52 -14.73 1.01
N GLN A 44 -4.33 -15.06 2.02
CA GLN A 44 -4.32 -16.38 2.63
C GLN A 44 -4.77 -17.47 1.64
N THR A 45 -5.83 -17.20 0.88
CA THR A 45 -6.35 -18.13 -0.13
C THR A 45 -5.31 -18.43 -1.21
N LEU A 46 -4.64 -17.40 -1.73
CA LEU A 46 -3.60 -17.57 -2.76
C LEU A 46 -2.36 -18.29 -2.21
N LYS A 47 -1.92 -17.97 -0.99
CA LYS A 47 -0.82 -18.69 -0.32
C LYS A 47 -1.14 -20.17 -0.16
N ALA A 48 -2.37 -20.50 0.24
CA ALA A 48 -2.81 -21.90 0.35
C ALA A 48 -2.87 -22.59 -1.02
N HIS A 49 -3.42 -21.91 -2.03
CA HIS A 49 -3.53 -22.45 -3.40
C HIS A 49 -2.15 -22.78 -4.02
N PHE A 50 -1.17 -21.92 -3.80
CA PHE A 50 0.17 -22.06 -4.36
C PHE A 50 1.18 -22.73 -3.42
N ALA A 51 0.75 -23.29 -2.29
CA ALA A 51 1.64 -23.83 -1.25
C ALA A 51 2.64 -24.90 -1.73
N HIS A 52 2.33 -25.59 -2.83
CA HIS A 52 3.18 -26.64 -3.41
C HIS A 52 3.92 -26.21 -4.69
N ARG A 53 3.82 -24.94 -5.10
CA ARG A 53 4.47 -24.41 -6.30
C ARG A 53 5.62 -23.50 -5.91
N THR A 54 6.83 -24.05 -5.91
CA THR A 54 8.06 -23.34 -5.51
C THR A 54 8.43 -22.19 -6.45
N GLU A 55 7.91 -22.20 -7.68
CA GLU A 55 8.09 -21.18 -8.69
C GLU A 55 7.16 -19.97 -8.53
N VAL A 56 6.24 -19.98 -7.57
CA VAL A 56 5.24 -18.92 -7.37
C VAL A 56 5.51 -18.16 -6.07
N TYR A 57 5.63 -16.84 -6.17
CA TYR A 57 5.69 -15.92 -5.02
C TYR A 57 4.34 -15.23 -4.84
N VAL A 58 3.77 -15.31 -3.63
CA VAL A 58 2.50 -14.67 -3.28
C VAL A 58 2.73 -13.65 -2.17
N SER A 59 2.40 -12.39 -2.44
CA SER A 59 2.46 -11.29 -1.48
C SER A 59 1.21 -10.42 -1.52
N GLY A 60 1.12 -9.48 -0.59
CA GLY A 60 0.01 -8.52 -0.50
C GLY A 60 0.16 -7.38 -1.50
N ASP A 61 -0.47 -6.24 -1.19
CA ASP A 61 -0.35 -5.01 -1.97
C ASP A 61 1.07 -4.43 -1.82
N ILE A 62 1.91 -4.65 -2.85
CA ILE A 62 3.29 -4.13 -2.90
C ILE A 62 3.32 -2.99 -3.93
N LEU A 63 3.63 -1.79 -3.44
CA LEU A 63 4.03 -0.69 -4.31
C LEU A 63 5.46 -0.91 -4.80
N THR A 64 5.63 -1.17 -6.10
CA THR A 64 6.93 -1.42 -6.73
C THR A 64 7.17 -0.46 -7.88
N TYR A 65 8.37 0.13 -7.92
CA TYR A 65 8.84 0.94 -9.05
C TYR A 65 9.92 0.16 -9.81
N TYR A 66 9.74 -0.04 -11.12
CA TYR A 66 10.64 -0.86 -11.92
C TYR A 66 11.92 -0.13 -12.35
N THR A 67 11.92 1.20 -12.34
CA THR A 67 13.02 2.02 -12.84
C THR A 67 13.24 3.20 -11.91
N GLN A 68 14.47 3.39 -11.44
CA GLN A 68 14.86 4.54 -10.62
C GLN A 68 14.69 5.86 -11.40
N GLY A 69 14.15 6.89 -10.75
CA GLY A 69 13.63 8.12 -11.35
C GLY A 69 12.28 8.04 -12.09
N ASN A 70 11.71 6.85 -12.36
CA ASN A 70 10.44 6.69 -13.07
C ASN A 70 9.34 6.04 -12.20
N PRO A 71 8.28 6.78 -11.83
CA PRO A 71 7.21 6.27 -10.97
C PRO A 71 6.06 5.53 -11.69
N ARG A 72 6.19 5.29 -12.99
CA ARG A 72 5.22 4.57 -13.84
C ARG A 72 5.53 3.10 -14.07
#